data_AF-A0A8C3B8K4-F1
#
_entry.id   AF-A0A8C3B8K4-F1
#
_cell.length_a   1.000
_cell.length_b   1.000
_cell.length_c   1.000
_cell.angle_alpha   90.00
_cell.angle_beta   90.00
_cell.angle_gamma   90.00
#
_symmetry.space_group_name_H-M   'P 1'
#
loop_
_entity.id
_entity.type
_entity.pdbx_description
1 polymer ?
#
loop_
_entity_poly.entity_id
_entity_poly.type
_entity_poly.pdbx_seq_one_letter_code
_entity_poly.pdbx_strand_id
1 'polypeptide(L)'
;LQQEIGPPLLTPLSEDEGIQNIPAWTAQPSTDLIPQYAVAILQSNRWPGAYAFASGMKFNSIYFGWGHKYSPENHTPALPEPVQKEYPDGPEIAEAADPTVEEELAFKATKEKARAKKRKTRKKE
;
A
#
# COMPACT_ATOMS: atom_id res chain seq x y z
N LEU A 1 4.09 0.98 7.40
CA LEU A 1 4.92 0.47 6.30
C LEU A 1 5.89 -0.52 6.89
N GLN A 2 5.79 -1.79 6.50
CA GLN A 2 6.75 -2.80 6.94
C GLN A 2 8.05 -2.61 6.15
N GLN A 3 9.20 -2.76 6.79
CA GLN A 3 10.49 -2.68 6.12
C GLN A 3 10.66 -3.90 5.22
N GLU A 4 10.83 -3.66 3.92
CA GLU A 4 11.23 -4.70 2.97
C GLU A 4 12.74 -4.89 3.06
N ILE A 5 13.19 -6.13 3.29
CA ILE A 5 14.61 -6.50 3.33
C ILE A 5 14.85 -7.43 2.15
N GLY A 6 15.63 -6.96 1.18
CA GLY A 6 16.03 -7.75 0.02
C GLY A 6 17.17 -8.73 0.29
N PRO A 7 17.45 -9.64 -0.65
CA PRO A 7 18.62 -10.52 -0.60
C PRO A 7 19.93 -9.71 -0.69
N PRO A 8 21.05 -10.28 -0.22
CA PRO A 8 22.36 -9.63 -0.29
C PRO A 8 22.83 -9.41 -1.74
N LEU A 9 23.87 -8.59 -1.92
CA LEU A 9 24.52 -8.46 -3.22
C LEU A 9 25.18 -9.79 -3.62
N LEU A 10 25.17 -10.08 -4.91
CA LEU A 10 25.76 -11.30 -5.49
C LEU A 10 25.07 -12.61 -5.06
N THR A 11 23.79 -12.56 -4.73
CA THR A 11 22.96 -13.76 -4.59
C THR A 11 22.95 -14.57 -5.90
N PRO A 12 23.12 -15.90 -5.83
CA PRO A 12 23.14 -16.74 -7.02
C PRO A 12 21.74 -16.84 -7.64
N LEU A 13 21.69 -16.91 -8.98
CA LEU A 13 20.43 -17.01 -9.74
C LEU A 13 19.62 -18.29 -9.44
N SER A 14 20.23 -19.28 -8.80
CA SER A 14 19.53 -20.50 -8.35
C SER A 14 18.55 -20.23 -7.20
N GLU A 15 18.73 -19.13 -6.48
CA GLU A 15 17.83 -18.70 -5.39
C GLU A 15 16.71 -17.78 -5.88
N ASP A 16 16.69 -17.45 -7.18
CA ASP A 16 15.66 -16.60 -7.77
C ASP A 16 14.29 -17.30 -7.75
N GLU A 17 13.26 -16.54 -7.39
CA GLU A 17 11.89 -17.03 -7.33
C GLU A 17 11.35 -17.36 -8.74
N GLY A 18 10.88 -18.60 -8.89
CA GLY A 18 10.23 -19.07 -10.11
C GLY A 18 8.91 -18.35 -10.45
N ILE A 19 8.34 -18.72 -11.59
CA ILE A 19 6.98 -18.37 -11.97
C ILE A 19 6.13 -19.64 -11.85
N GLN A 20 5.37 -19.76 -10.77
CA GLN A 20 4.58 -20.97 -10.45
C GLN A 20 5.48 -22.22 -10.41
N ASN A 21 5.38 -23.10 -11.42
CA ASN A 21 6.17 -24.33 -11.55
C ASN A 21 7.38 -24.19 -12.51
N ILE A 22 7.64 -22.99 -13.01
CA ILE A 22 8.72 -22.70 -13.96
C ILE A 22 9.85 -22.01 -13.20
N PRO A 23 11.12 -22.46 -13.32
CA PRO A 23 12.25 -21.77 -12.69
C PRO A 23 12.41 -20.35 -13.25
N ALA A 24 13.03 -19.44 -12.48
CA ALA A 24 13.27 -18.07 -12.95
C ALA A 24 14.16 -18.01 -14.21
N TRP A 25 15.09 -18.97 -14.31
CA TRP A 25 16.07 -19.09 -15.38
C TRP A 25 16.11 -20.52 -15.93
N THR A 26 16.25 -20.64 -17.24
CA THR A 26 16.53 -21.90 -17.93
C THR A 26 17.96 -21.87 -18.47
N ALA A 27 18.77 -22.86 -18.10
CA ALA A 27 20.13 -23.02 -18.61
C ALA A 27 20.14 -24.00 -19.79
N GLN A 28 20.79 -23.64 -20.90
CA GLN A 28 20.97 -24.49 -22.07
C GLN A 28 22.37 -24.34 -22.66
N PRO A 29 23.00 -25.42 -23.15
CA PRO A 29 24.21 -25.31 -23.96
C PRO A 29 23.86 -24.80 -25.37
N SER A 30 24.81 -24.14 -26.02
CA SER A 30 24.66 -23.74 -27.43
C SER A 30 24.62 -24.93 -28.41
N THR A 31 25.21 -26.07 -28.04
CA THR A 31 25.28 -27.29 -28.85
C THR A 31 25.51 -28.51 -27.97
N ASP A 32 24.86 -29.62 -28.33
CA ASP A 32 25.07 -30.93 -27.70
C ASP A 32 26.09 -31.79 -28.45
N LEU A 33 26.44 -31.43 -29.68
CA LEU A 33 27.30 -32.23 -30.56
C LEU A 33 28.78 -32.10 -30.21
N ILE A 34 29.22 -30.91 -29.79
CA ILE A 34 30.62 -30.63 -29.46
C ILE A 34 30.70 -29.91 -28.10
N PRO A 35 30.47 -30.62 -26.98
CA PRO A 35 30.36 -30.01 -25.65
C PRO A 35 31.61 -29.22 -25.22
N GLN A 36 32.79 -29.64 -25.68
CA GLN A 36 34.08 -28.99 -25.41
C GLN A 36 34.20 -27.55 -25.91
N TYR A 37 33.40 -27.15 -26.91
CA TYR A 37 33.33 -25.78 -27.42
C TYR A 37 31.94 -25.15 -27.20
N ALA A 38 31.09 -25.78 -26.40
CA ALA A 38 29.76 -25.27 -26.14
C ALA A 38 29.81 -24.03 -25.23
N VAL A 39 29.00 -23.03 -25.58
CA VAL A 39 28.75 -21.86 -24.76
C VAL A 39 27.58 -22.15 -23.83
N ALA A 40 27.70 -21.75 -22.55
CA ALA A 40 26.59 -21.83 -21.61
C ALA A 40 25.68 -20.61 -21.79
N ILE A 41 24.38 -20.85 -21.97
CA ILE A 41 23.37 -19.81 -22.15
C ILE A 41 22.34 -19.95 -21.02
N LEU A 42 22.03 -18.84 -20.35
CA LEU A 42 20.91 -18.71 -19.44
C LEU A 42 19.87 -17.79 -20.07
N GLN A 43 18.62 -18.25 -20.08
CA GLN A 43 17.47 -17.48 -20.53
C GLN A 43 16.57 -17.16 -19.33
N SER A 44 16.18 -15.89 -19.17
CA SER A 44 15.19 -15.52 -18.16
C SER A 44 13.79 -15.92 -18.62
N ASN A 45 13.09 -16.67 -17.78
CA ASN A 45 11.67 -16.98 -17.99
C ASN A 45 10.77 -15.85 -17.51
N ARG A 46 11.25 -15.01 -16.57
CA ARG A 46 10.50 -13.86 -16.03
C ARG A 46 10.51 -12.67 -16.98
N TRP A 47 11.61 -12.50 -17.71
CA TRP A 47 11.78 -11.47 -18.73
C TRP A 47 12.15 -12.11 -20.07
N PRO A 48 11.15 -12.55 -20.87
CA PRO A 48 11.40 -13.13 -22.16
C PRO A 48 12.21 -12.17 -23.04
N GLY A 49 13.35 -12.65 -23.53
CA GLY A 49 14.32 -11.83 -24.27
C GLY A 49 15.59 -11.49 -23.49
N ALA A 50 15.64 -11.72 -22.17
CA ALA A 50 16.86 -11.57 -21.39
C ALA A 50 17.70 -12.85 -21.47
N TYR A 51 18.93 -12.71 -21.94
CA TYR A 51 19.90 -13.79 -22.05
C TYR A 51 21.19 -13.41 -21.36
N ALA A 52 21.80 -14.36 -20.66
CA ALA A 52 23.17 -14.29 -20.19
C ALA A 52 23.93 -15.44 -20.82
N PHE A 53 25.18 -15.21 -21.24
CA PHE A 53 26.00 -16.28 -21.80
C PHE A 53 27.43 -16.21 -21.27
N ALA A 54 28.08 -17.37 -21.22
CA ALA A 54 29.45 -17.50 -20.78
C ALA A 54 30.22 -18.51 -21.65
N SER A 55 31.41 -18.10 -22.08
CA SER A 55 32.36 -18.91 -22.84
C SER A 55 33.77 -18.69 -22.28
N GLY A 56 34.22 -19.59 -21.41
CA GLY A 56 35.49 -19.45 -20.70
C GLY A 56 35.49 -18.19 -19.81
N MET A 57 36.41 -17.25 -20.08
CA MET A 57 36.52 -15.99 -19.33
C MET A 57 35.62 -14.86 -19.87
N LYS A 58 34.95 -15.07 -21.01
CA LYS A 58 34.06 -14.07 -21.60
C LYS A 58 32.63 -14.36 -21.18
N PHE A 59 31.99 -13.38 -20.56
CA PHE A 59 30.59 -13.45 -20.20
C PHE A 59 29.92 -12.11 -20.49
N ASN A 60 28.64 -12.15 -20.88
CA ASN A 60 27.85 -10.95 -21.04
C ASN A 60 26.35 -11.24 -20.87
N SER A 61 25.58 -10.19 -20.65
CA SER A 61 24.13 -10.23 -20.55
C SER A 61 23.53 -9.27 -21.58
N ILE A 62 22.52 -9.74 -22.30
CA ILE A 62 21.86 -9.01 -23.39
C ILE A 62 20.35 -9.13 -23.24
N TYR A 63 19.64 -8.08 -23.63
CA TYR A 63 18.18 -8.06 -23.64
C TYR A 63 17.67 -7.71 -25.04
N PHE A 64 16.85 -8.59 -25.61
CA PHE A 64 16.14 -8.37 -26.87
C PHE A 64 14.68 -8.75 -26.68
N GLY A 65 13.82 -7.76 -26.45
CA GLY A 65 12.40 -8.01 -26.23
C GLY A 65 11.59 -6.73 -26.05
N TRP A 66 10.33 -6.93 -25.69
CA TRP A 66 9.32 -5.87 -25.64
C TRP A 66 9.26 -5.10 -24.31
N GLY A 67 10.07 -5.47 -23.32
CA GLY A 67 9.98 -4.93 -21.96
C GLY A 67 8.75 -5.41 -21.19
N HIS A 68 8.13 -6.52 -21.61
CA HIS A 68 6.99 -7.12 -20.91
C HIS A 68 7.45 -8.24 -19.98
N LYS A 69 7.08 -8.11 -18.70
CA LYS A 69 7.27 -9.15 -17.70
C LYS A 69 6.36 -10.32 -18.03
N TYR A 70 6.91 -11.53 -18.02
CA TYR A 70 6.09 -12.73 -18.11
C TYR A 70 5.25 -12.86 -16.85
N SER A 71 3.93 -12.86 -17.04
CA SER A 71 2.95 -13.10 -16.01
C SER A 71 1.96 -14.13 -16.54
N PRO A 72 1.67 -15.21 -15.79
CA PRO A 72 0.61 -16.14 -16.15
C PRO A 72 -0.77 -15.51 -15.97
N GLU A 73 -0.88 -14.46 -15.14
CA GLU A 73 -2.11 -13.72 -14.90
C GLU A 73 -2.27 -12.59 -15.91
N ASN A 74 -3.50 -12.40 -16.37
CA ASN A 74 -3.87 -11.28 -17.25
C ASN A 74 -3.70 -9.95 -16.51
N HIS A 75 -3.34 -8.90 -17.26
CA HIS A 75 -3.28 -7.56 -16.70
C HIS A 75 -4.67 -7.12 -16.22
N THR A 76 -4.82 -6.98 -14.91
CA THR A 76 -5.98 -6.35 -14.29
C THR A 76 -5.66 -4.88 -14.02
N PRO A 77 -6.37 -3.93 -14.64
CA PRO A 77 -6.14 -2.51 -14.38
C PRO A 77 -6.39 -2.19 -12.91
N ALA A 78 -5.65 -1.21 -12.38
CA ALA A 78 -5.84 -0.77 -11.01
C ALA A 78 -7.29 -0.29 -10.80
N LEU A 79 -7.91 -0.75 -9.72
CA LEU A 79 -9.21 -0.25 -9.30
C LEU A 79 -9.09 1.24 -8.94
N PRO A 80 -10.15 2.03 -9.16
CA PRO A 80 -10.17 3.41 -8.70
C PRO A 80 -9.94 3.47 -7.19
N GLU A 81 -9.34 4.57 -6.75
CA GLU A 81 -9.10 4.79 -5.33
C GLU A 81 -10.41 4.72 -4.53
N PRO A 82 -10.38 4.17 -3.30
CA PRO A 82 -11.56 4.15 -2.45
C PRO A 82 -12.04 5.57 -2.21
N VAL A 83 -13.37 5.73 -2.15
CA VAL A 83 -13.98 7.02 -1.83
C VAL A 83 -13.50 7.53 -0.48
N GLN A 84 -13.31 8.85 -0.38
CA GLN A 84 -12.96 9.49 0.87
C GLN A 84 -14.08 9.30 1.89
N LYS A 85 -13.69 9.11 3.16
CA LYS A 85 -14.66 9.02 4.26
C LYS A 85 -15.26 10.40 4.51
N GLU A 86 -16.55 10.43 4.82
CA GLU A 86 -17.23 11.64 5.27
C GLU A 86 -16.64 12.15 6.59
N TYR A 87 -16.91 13.41 6.90
CA TYR A 87 -16.49 14.02 8.15
C TYR A 87 -17.12 13.25 9.33
N PRO A 88 -16.33 12.88 10.36
CA PRO A 88 -16.86 12.10 11.48
C PRO A 88 -17.90 12.89 12.25
N ASP A 89 -18.97 12.22 12.69
CA ASP A 89 -19.99 12.86 13.52
C ASP A 89 -19.39 13.31 14.85
N GLY A 90 -19.16 14.62 14.98
CA GLY A 90 -18.56 15.25 16.14
C GLY A 90 -19.57 16.06 16.97
N PRO A 91 -19.20 16.46 18.20
CA PRO A 91 -20.03 17.35 19.02
C PRO A 91 -20.21 18.75 18.40
N GLU A 92 -19.45 19.11 17.36
CA GLU A 92 -19.63 20.34 16.58
C GLU A 92 -20.90 20.31 15.71
N ILE A 93 -21.30 19.13 15.23
CA ILE A 93 -22.49 18.95 14.38
C ILE A 93 -23.69 18.38 15.15
N ALA A 94 -23.47 17.88 16.37
CA ALA A 94 -24.54 17.39 17.24
C ALA A 94 -25.25 18.57 17.92
N GLU A 95 -26.55 18.69 17.69
CA GLU A 95 -27.39 19.66 18.40
C GLU A 95 -27.34 19.38 19.91
N ALA A 96 -27.21 20.44 20.72
CA ALA A 96 -27.26 20.31 22.16
C ALA A 96 -28.63 19.77 22.58
N ALA A 97 -28.65 18.80 23.49
CA ALA A 97 -29.90 18.26 24.00
C ALA A 97 -30.76 19.37 24.60
N ASP A 98 -32.06 19.37 24.27
CA ASP A 98 -33.01 20.31 24.86
C ASP A 98 -33.01 20.16 26.39
N PRO A 99 -33.03 21.28 27.14
CA PRO A 99 -33.12 21.23 28.58
C PRO A 99 -34.43 20.58 29.01
N THR A 100 -34.40 19.82 30.11
CA THR A 100 -35.60 19.20 30.64
C THR A 100 -36.54 20.23 31.28
N VAL A 101 -37.83 19.91 31.35
CA VAL A 101 -38.86 20.80 31.95
C VAL A 101 -38.49 21.19 33.39
N GLU A 102 -37.88 20.29 34.16
CA GLU A 102 -37.46 20.54 35.54
C GLU A 102 -36.34 21.58 35.61
N GLU A 103 -35.35 21.49 34.72
CA GLU A 103 -34.23 22.44 34.62
C GLU A 103 -34.72 23.82 34.19
N GLU A 104 -35.67 23.90 33.26
CA GLU A 104 -36.30 25.18 32.90
C GLU A 104 -37.02 25.85 34.08
N LEU A 105 -37.77 25.07 34.86
CA LEU A 105 -38.50 25.58 36.02
C LEU A 105 -37.54 26.06 37.11
N ALA A 106 -36.46 25.33 37.36
CA ALA A 106 -35.40 25.73 38.28
C ALA A 106 -34.71 27.03 37.83
N PHE A 107 -34.43 27.17 36.54
CA PHE A 107 -33.85 28.38 35.96
C PHE A 107 -34.82 29.58 36.05
N LYS A 108 -36.11 29.38 35.77
CA LYS A 108 -37.16 30.41 35.94
C LYS A 108 -37.23 30.88 37.40
N ALA A 109 -37.27 29.96 38.36
CA ALA A 109 -37.35 30.28 39.79
C ALA A 109 -36.09 31.02 40.31
N THR A 110 -34.90 30.62 39.88
CA THR A 110 -33.65 31.31 40.24
C THR A 110 -33.59 32.73 39.66
N LYS A 111 -34.02 32.92 38.39
CA LYS A 111 -34.12 34.24 37.75
C LYS A 111 -35.14 35.15 38.45
N GLU A 112 -36.29 34.63 38.87
CA GLU A 112 -37.27 35.40 39.64
C GLU A 112 -36.75 35.81 41.01
N LYS A 113 -36.09 34.90 41.73
CA LYS A 113 -35.45 35.20 43.01
C LYS A 113 -34.37 36.29 42.86
N ALA A 114 -33.54 36.21 41.82
CA ALA A 114 -32.54 37.23 41.51
C ALA A 114 -33.18 38.60 41.18
N ARG A 115 -34.25 38.62 40.38
CA ARG A 115 -34.99 39.85 40.05
C ARG A 115 -35.66 40.46 41.28
N ALA A 116 -36.25 39.64 42.15
CA ALA A 116 -36.85 40.08 43.40
C ALA A 116 -35.80 40.66 44.36
N LYS A 117 -34.62 40.02 44.46
CA LYS A 117 -33.48 40.54 45.22
C LYS A 117 -33.00 41.88 44.68
N LYS A 118 -32.78 42.00 43.36
CA LYS A 118 -32.39 43.27 42.71
C LYS A 118 -33.44 44.37 42.92
N ARG A 119 -34.73 44.05 42.84
CA ARG A 119 -35.83 45.00 43.10
C ARG A 119 -35.88 45.46 44.56
N LYS A 120 -35.56 44.58 45.51
CA LYS A 120 -35.44 44.94 46.93
C LYS A 120 -34.21 45.79 47.20
N THR A 121 -33.07 45.51 46.54
CA THR A 121 -31.87 46.36 46.63
C THR A 121 -32.13 47.75 46.07
N ARG A 122 -32.75 47.87 44.88
CA ARG A 122 -33.11 49.17 44.26
C ARG A 122 -34.19 49.97 45.01
N LYS A 123 -34.88 49.37 45.98
CA LYS A 123 -35.84 50.06 46.87
C LYS A 123 -35.22 50.44 48.23
N LYS A 124 -34.00 49.97 48.49
CA LYS A 124 -33.23 50.27 49.70
C LYS A 124 -32.16 51.35 49.49
N GLU A 125 -31.83 51.68 48.24
CA GLU A 125 -31.26 52.99 47.83
C GLU A 125 -32.39 54.00 47.65
#